data_AF-A0A6V7DP84-F1
#
_entry.id   AF-A0A6V7DP84-F1
#
_cell.length_a   1.000
_cell.length_b   1.000
_cell.length_c   1.000
_cell.angle_alpha   90.00
_cell.angle_beta   90.00
_cell.angle_gamma   90.00
#
_symmetry.space_group_name_H-M   'P 1'
#
loop_
_entity.id
_entity.type
_entity.pdbx_description
1 polymer ?
#
loop_
_entity_poly.entity_id
_entity_poly.type
_entity_poly.pdbx_seq_one_letter_code
_entity_poly.pdbx_strand_id
1 'polypeptide(L)'
;MTSLYQVVSLLVAKNGTPWTSFNAIPGVHWRDVSPKANIDSTDPQNAQYRSGILLLDGFAAVDVPDGGQGADEGTKQANEGESGITLNGDAQSVQSIAVKKFYASPEYAEVLKRQLPMAAVVRLIAATCAGDEDGGPDPVQTKFYAIDFEAGQAFVEAYLDDGTETRGPGSTTFVFTKAKPQKRIQALQCKEVK
;
A
#
# COMPACT_ATOMS: atom_id res chain seq x y z
N MET A 1 4.27 -12.77 -13.27
CA MET A 1 4.64 -12.03 -12.05
C MET A 1 3.88 -10.72 -12.07
N THR A 2 3.18 -10.38 -10.99
CA THR A 2 2.33 -9.19 -10.91
C THR A 2 3.18 -7.91 -10.87
N SER A 3 2.58 -6.76 -11.18
CA SER A 3 3.25 -5.47 -11.04
C SER A 3 3.65 -5.20 -9.59
N LEU A 4 2.77 -5.45 -8.62
CA LEU A 4 3.08 -5.21 -7.21
C LEU A 4 4.28 -6.04 -6.73
N TYR A 5 4.35 -7.32 -7.11
CA TYR A 5 5.49 -8.16 -6.76
C TYR A 5 6.82 -7.57 -7.24
N GLN A 6 6.87 -7.08 -8.49
CA GLN A 6 8.09 -6.52 -9.06
C GLN A 6 8.51 -5.23 -8.35
N VAL A 7 7.55 -4.34 -8.06
CA VAL A 7 7.83 -3.10 -7.32
C VAL A 7 8.38 -3.41 -5.91
N VAL A 8 7.75 -4.33 -5.16
CA VAL A 8 8.20 -4.67 -3.80
C VAL A 8 9.52 -5.43 -3.81
N SER A 9 9.76 -6.29 -4.81
CA SER A 9 11.06 -6.96 -5.00
C SER A 9 12.19 -5.94 -5.16
N LEU A 10 11.95 -4.87 -5.92
CA LEU A 10 12.89 -3.77 -6.04
C LEU A 10 13.07 -3.02 -4.72
N LEU A 11 12.02 -2.79 -3.95
CA LEU A 11 12.13 -2.16 -2.63
C LEU A 11 13.11 -2.94 -1.73
N VAL A 12 12.95 -4.25 -1.61
CA VAL A 12 13.70 -5.06 -0.62
C VAL A 12 15.11 -5.46 -1.06
N ALA A 13 15.56 -5.06 -2.25
CA ALA A 13 16.91 -5.32 -2.71
C ALA A 13 17.97 -4.66 -1.79
N LYS A 14 19.07 -5.40 -1.53
CA LYS A 14 20.06 -5.13 -0.47
C LYS A 14 20.71 -3.74 -0.48
N ASN A 15 20.91 -3.11 -1.63
CA ASN A 15 21.77 -1.93 -1.75
C ASN A 15 21.04 -0.58 -1.75
N GLY A 16 19.74 -0.57 -1.40
CA GLY A 16 18.92 0.62 -1.63
C GLY A 16 18.66 0.80 -3.12
N THR A 17 17.40 0.95 -3.49
CA THR A 17 17.03 0.96 -4.90
C THR A 17 16.80 2.41 -5.32
N PRO A 18 17.61 2.93 -6.26
CA PRO A 18 17.45 4.30 -6.70
C PRO A 18 16.10 4.48 -7.38
N TRP A 19 15.57 5.69 -7.33
CA TRP A 19 14.27 6.04 -7.92
C TRP A 19 14.13 5.61 -9.39
N THR A 20 15.22 5.69 -10.15
CA THR A 20 15.25 5.34 -11.58
C THR A 20 14.98 3.86 -11.85
N SER A 21 15.27 2.96 -10.91
CA SER A 21 14.97 1.52 -11.05
C SER A 21 13.47 1.24 -11.12
N PHE A 22 12.63 2.15 -10.66
CA PHE A 22 11.17 2.01 -10.69
C PHE A 22 10.52 2.53 -11.97
N ASN A 23 11.29 3.15 -12.88
CA ASN A 23 10.74 3.87 -14.05
C ASN A 23 9.98 2.98 -15.03
N ALA A 24 10.40 1.73 -15.21
CA ALA A 24 9.94 0.86 -16.29
C ALA A 24 9.30 -0.44 -15.79
N ILE A 25 8.63 -0.39 -14.63
CA ILE A 25 7.94 -1.56 -14.09
C ILE A 25 6.67 -1.83 -14.91
N PRO A 26 6.54 -2.98 -15.58
CA PRO A 26 5.35 -3.33 -16.35
C PRO A 26 4.06 -3.20 -15.53
N GLY A 27 3.03 -2.58 -16.10
CA GLY A 27 1.70 -2.40 -15.49
C GLY A 27 1.62 -1.30 -14.43
N VAL A 28 2.72 -0.58 -14.15
CA VAL A 28 2.68 0.65 -13.35
C VAL A 28 2.66 1.86 -14.28
N HIS A 29 1.64 2.71 -14.12
CA HIS A 29 1.53 3.97 -14.85
C HIS A 29 1.82 5.13 -13.91
N TRP A 30 3.03 5.67 -14.04
CA TRP A 30 3.44 6.82 -13.24
C TRP A 30 2.71 8.08 -13.67
N ARG A 31 2.08 8.76 -12.71
CA ARG A 31 1.50 10.10 -12.90
C ARG A 31 2.62 11.15 -12.89
N ASP A 32 3.60 10.96 -12.02
CA ASP A 32 4.74 11.85 -11.88
C ASP A 32 5.94 11.31 -12.67
N VAL A 33 6.55 12.17 -13.49
CA VAL A 33 7.74 11.82 -14.30
C VAL A 33 8.99 11.54 -13.45
N SER A 34 9.09 12.18 -12.28
CA SER A 34 10.20 12.09 -11.34
C SER A 34 9.69 12.24 -9.91
N PRO A 35 10.50 11.89 -8.90
CA PRO A 35 10.16 12.15 -7.50
C PRO A 35 9.94 13.66 -7.27
N LYS A 36 8.96 13.98 -6.44
CA LYS A 36 8.59 15.33 -5.99
C LYS A 36 8.92 15.47 -4.52
N ALA A 37 9.22 16.69 -4.07
CA ALA A 37 9.40 16.97 -2.65
C ALA A 37 8.08 16.76 -1.89
N ASN A 38 8.16 16.10 -0.74
CA ASN A 38 7.05 15.94 0.20
C ASN A 38 7.12 17.08 1.23
N ILE A 39 6.37 18.16 0.99
CA ILE A 39 6.38 19.34 1.87
C ILE A 39 5.65 19.12 3.20
N ASP A 40 4.82 18.08 3.26
CA ASP A 40 4.01 17.75 4.44
C ASP A 40 4.73 16.81 5.41
N SER A 41 5.93 16.33 5.04
CA SER A 41 6.74 15.43 5.86
C SER A 41 8.02 16.10 6.33
N THR A 42 8.30 15.97 7.63
CA THR A 42 9.60 16.33 8.22
C THR A 42 10.55 15.14 8.34
N ASP A 43 10.08 13.92 8.04
CA ASP A 43 10.92 12.72 8.04
C ASP A 43 11.81 12.68 6.78
N PRO A 44 13.15 12.66 6.91
CA PRO A 44 14.06 12.55 5.78
C PRO A 44 13.85 11.31 4.91
N GLN A 45 13.33 10.21 5.47
CA GLN A 45 13.05 8.98 4.72
C GLN A 45 11.76 9.06 3.89
N ASN A 46 10.98 10.12 4.07
CA ASN A 46 9.74 10.43 3.37
C ASN A 46 9.79 11.84 2.76
N ALA A 47 11.00 12.37 2.51
CA ALA A 47 11.21 13.72 1.99
C ALA A 47 10.84 13.85 0.50
N GLN A 48 10.74 12.73 -0.21
CA GLN A 48 10.32 12.67 -1.60
C GLN A 48 9.27 11.60 -1.82
N TYR A 49 8.37 11.86 -2.77
CA TYR A 49 7.36 10.89 -3.19
C TYR A 49 7.23 10.85 -4.72
N ARG A 50 6.69 9.75 -5.24
CA ARG A 50 6.26 9.61 -6.64
C ARG A 50 4.98 8.81 -6.72
N SER A 51 3.96 9.34 -7.38
CA SER A 51 2.65 8.71 -7.49
C SER A 51 2.39 8.11 -8.87
N GLY A 52 1.59 7.05 -8.89
CA GLY A 52 1.12 6.37 -10.08
C GLY A 52 -0.10 5.52 -9.78
N ILE A 53 -0.45 4.69 -10.75
CA ILE A 53 -1.50 3.67 -10.62
C ILE A 53 -0.94 2.30 -11.03
N LEU A 54 -1.51 1.25 -10.45
CA LEU A 54 -1.29 -0.13 -10.87
C LEU A 54 -2.59 -0.91 -10.74
N LEU A 55 -2.68 -2.01 -11.46
CA LEU A 55 -3.78 -2.97 -11.34
C LEU A 55 -3.35 -4.13 -10.45
N LEU A 56 -4.11 -4.38 -9.38
CA LEU A 56 -3.96 -5.59 -8.57
C LEU A 56 -4.65 -6.78 -9.26
N ASP A 57 -4.00 -7.93 -9.23
CA ASP A 57 -4.51 -9.16 -9.87
C ASP A 57 -5.62 -9.82 -9.03
N GLY A 58 -6.52 -10.53 -9.70
CA GLY A 58 -7.56 -11.33 -9.05
C GLY A 58 -8.78 -10.54 -8.58
N PHE A 59 -9.04 -9.39 -9.22
CA PHE A 59 -10.21 -8.54 -8.99
C PHE A 59 -11.04 -8.39 -10.26
N ALA A 60 -12.34 -8.15 -10.08
CA ALA A 60 -13.31 -8.04 -11.16
C ALA A 60 -13.78 -6.58 -11.37
N ALA A 61 -14.58 -6.37 -12.41
CA ALA A 61 -15.27 -5.11 -12.59
C ALA A 61 -16.40 -4.98 -11.55
N VAL A 62 -16.55 -3.77 -11.01
CA VAL A 62 -17.56 -3.38 -10.03
C VAL A 62 -18.18 -2.05 -10.45
N ASP A 63 -19.43 -1.83 -10.05
CA ASP A 63 -20.09 -0.54 -10.22
C ASP A 63 -19.49 0.49 -9.26
N VAL A 64 -19.07 1.63 -9.80
CA VAL A 64 -18.62 2.80 -9.03
C VAL A 64 -19.42 4.02 -9.46
N PRO A 65 -19.60 5.03 -8.59
CA PRO A 65 -20.16 6.30 -8.99
C PRO A 65 -19.41 6.87 -10.20
N ASP A 66 -20.14 7.30 -11.22
CA ASP A 66 -19.55 7.86 -12.44
C ASP A 66 -19.02 9.29 -12.27
N GLY A 67 -19.39 9.95 -11.16
CA GLY A 67 -19.03 11.32 -10.83
C GLY A 67 -20.10 12.34 -11.25
N GLY A 68 -21.25 11.90 -11.76
CA GLY A 68 -22.43 12.72 -12.00
C GLY A 68 -22.99 13.33 -10.71
N GLN A 69 -23.73 14.43 -10.85
CA GLN A 69 -24.38 15.11 -9.72
C GLN A 69 -25.88 15.27 -9.99
N GLY A 70 -26.70 15.00 -8.98
CA GLY A 70 -28.16 15.21 -9.07
C GLY A 70 -28.86 14.17 -9.93
N ALA A 71 -29.70 14.60 -10.87
CA ALA A 71 -30.46 13.68 -11.74
C ALA A 71 -29.59 12.87 -12.72
N ASP A 72 -28.32 13.27 -12.88
CA ASP A 72 -27.32 12.60 -13.71
C ASP A 72 -26.40 11.67 -12.88
N GLU A 73 -26.74 11.38 -11.61
CA GLU A 73 -26.02 10.41 -10.81
C GLU A 73 -26.20 9.00 -11.39
N GLY A 74 -25.11 8.42 -11.87
CA GLY A 74 -25.08 7.08 -12.47
C GLY A 74 -23.94 6.23 -11.93
N THR A 75 -23.87 5.00 -12.43
CA THR A 75 -22.74 4.11 -12.17
C THR A 75 -21.98 3.83 -13.46
N LYS A 76 -20.67 3.63 -13.31
CA LYS A 76 -19.80 3.09 -14.35
C LYS A 76 -19.10 1.84 -13.82
N GLN A 77 -18.69 0.97 -14.74
CA GLN A 77 -17.85 -0.17 -14.40
C GLN A 77 -16.39 0.27 -14.25
N ALA A 78 -15.77 -0.08 -13.13
CA ALA A 78 -14.34 0.08 -12.88
C ALA A 78 -13.76 -1.23 -12.33
N ASN A 79 -12.47 -1.49 -12.53
CA ASN A 79 -11.84 -2.67 -11.94
C ASN A 79 -11.57 -2.44 -10.44
N GLU A 80 -12.09 -3.31 -9.58
CA GLU A 80 -11.93 -3.20 -8.12
C GLU A 80 -10.45 -3.23 -7.66
N GLY A 81 -9.57 -3.84 -8.47
CA GLY A 81 -8.14 -3.90 -8.23
C GLY A 81 -7.37 -2.66 -8.66
N GLU A 82 -8.00 -1.71 -9.36
CA GLU A 82 -7.36 -0.44 -9.71
C GLU A 82 -6.94 0.28 -8.41
N SER A 83 -5.65 0.58 -8.30
CA SER A 83 -5.07 1.07 -7.06
C SER A 83 -4.09 2.20 -7.32
N GLY A 84 -4.11 3.20 -6.44
CA GLY A 84 -3.04 4.18 -6.37
C GLY A 84 -1.79 3.55 -5.80
N ILE A 85 -0.62 3.90 -6.35
CA ILE A 85 0.68 3.56 -5.79
C ILE A 85 1.47 4.84 -5.53
N THR A 86 2.07 4.91 -4.34
CA THR A 86 2.98 5.99 -3.95
C THR A 86 4.28 5.39 -3.47
N LEU A 87 5.37 5.74 -4.14
CA LEU A 87 6.73 5.47 -3.65
C LEU A 87 7.14 6.63 -2.74
N ASN A 88 7.69 6.35 -1.57
CA ASN A 88 8.23 7.33 -0.65
C ASN A 88 9.71 7.05 -0.40
N GLY A 89 10.50 8.09 -0.26
CA GLY A 89 11.93 7.91 -0.04
C GLY A 89 12.67 9.19 0.33
N ASP A 90 13.98 9.02 0.42
CA ASP A 90 14.93 10.12 0.57
C ASP A 90 15.43 10.61 -0.80
N ALA A 91 16.41 11.51 -0.79
CA ALA A 91 16.99 12.07 -2.01
C ALA A 91 17.66 11.04 -2.94
N GLN A 92 17.96 9.83 -2.48
CA GLN A 92 18.71 8.81 -3.20
C GLN A 92 17.85 7.59 -3.56
N SER A 93 17.00 7.14 -2.64
CA SER A 93 16.38 5.82 -2.74
C SER A 93 14.98 5.76 -2.14
N VAL A 94 14.20 4.80 -2.65
CA VAL A 94 12.87 4.47 -2.15
C VAL A 94 12.99 3.69 -0.83
N GLN A 95 12.26 4.16 0.18
CA GLN A 95 12.25 3.62 1.55
C GLN A 95 10.95 2.88 1.88
N SER A 96 9.82 3.31 1.31
CA SER A 96 8.55 2.63 1.48
C SER A 96 7.65 2.77 0.25
N ILE A 97 6.64 1.92 0.17
CA ILE A 97 5.66 1.90 -0.92
C ILE A 97 4.28 1.78 -0.33
N ALA A 98 3.42 2.75 -0.60
CA ALA A 98 2.01 2.69 -0.25
C ALA A 98 1.18 2.29 -1.48
N VAL A 99 0.26 1.35 -1.31
CA VAL A 99 -0.73 0.97 -2.31
C VAL A 99 -2.11 1.18 -1.71
N LYS A 100 -2.88 2.09 -2.29
CA LYS A 100 -4.25 2.42 -1.87
C LYS A 100 -5.22 1.82 -2.87
N LYS A 101 -5.87 0.74 -2.49
CA LYS A 101 -6.99 0.12 -3.22
C LYS A 101 -8.26 0.88 -2.86
N PHE A 102 -8.97 1.39 -3.86
CA PHE A 102 -10.15 2.26 -3.66
C PHE A 102 -11.41 1.54 -3.15
N TYR A 103 -11.27 0.26 -2.80
CA TYR A 103 -12.30 -0.57 -2.19
C TYR A 103 -11.80 -1.16 -0.89
N ALA A 104 -12.64 -1.11 0.15
CA ALA A 104 -12.39 -1.79 1.41
C ALA A 104 -12.38 -3.32 1.21
N SER A 105 -11.38 -3.98 1.77
CA SER A 105 -11.17 -5.43 1.68
C SER A 105 -10.52 -5.91 2.98
N PRO A 106 -11.28 -6.42 3.96
CA PRO A 106 -10.75 -6.81 5.26
C PRO A 106 -9.87 -8.09 5.21
N GLU A 107 -9.91 -8.85 4.12
CA GLU A 107 -9.11 -10.04 3.86
C GLU A 107 -7.70 -9.72 3.32
N TYR A 108 -6.94 -8.87 4.02
CA TYR A 108 -5.62 -8.38 3.56
C TYR A 108 -4.66 -9.46 3.10
N ALA A 109 -4.58 -10.58 3.83
CA ALA A 109 -3.68 -11.68 3.48
C ALA A 109 -4.04 -12.32 2.13
N GLU A 110 -5.33 -12.43 1.79
CA GLU A 110 -5.77 -12.97 0.51
C GLU A 110 -5.49 -11.99 -0.64
N VAL A 111 -5.68 -10.70 -0.41
CA VAL A 111 -5.28 -9.66 -1.37
C VAL A 111 -3.78 -9.75 -1.65
N LEU A 112 -2.94 -9.80 -0.61
CA LEU A 112 -1.49 -9.92 -0.73
C LEU A 112 -1.09 -11.21 -1.47
N LYS A 113 -1.64 -12.37 -1.09
CA LYS A 113 -1.32 -13.66 -1.74
C LYS A 113 -1.61 -13.65 -3.23
N ARG A 114 -2.71 -13.04 -3.69
CA ARG A 114 -3.04 -12.90 -5.12
C ARG A 114 -1.97 -12.14 -5.90
N GLN A 115 -1.21 -11.27 -5.22
CA GLN A 115 -0.15 -10.48 -5.84
C GLN A 115 1.20 -11.19 -5.87
N LEU A 116 1.35 -12.33 -5.19
CA LEU A 116 2.64 -12.99 -5.03
C LEU A 116 2.72 -14.29 -5.84
N PRO A 117 3.92 -14.81 -6.13
CA PRO A 117 4.09 -16.17 -6.64
C PRO A 117 3.40 -17.19 -5.72
N MET A 118 2.91 -18.29 -6.27
CA MET A 118 2.15 -19.30 -5.52
C MET A 118 2.88 -19.87 -4.29
N ALA A 119 4.21 -19.91 -4.31
CA ALA A 119 5.03 -20.42 -3.21
C ALA A 119 5.32 -19.38 -2.12
N ALA A 120 4.94 -18.12 -2.31
CA ALA A 120 5.21 -17.05 -1.35
C ALA A 120 4.33 -17.21 -0.10
N VAL A 121 4.92 -16.95 1.07
CA VAL A 121 4.24 -17.04 2.36
C VAL A 121 4.00 -15.64 2.90
N VAL A 122 2.74 -15.31 3.18
CA VAL A 122 2.34 -14.09 3.89
C VAL A 122 2.15 -14.45 5.36
N ARG A 123 3.09 -14.05 6.21
CA ARG A 123 3.06 -14.35 7.65
C ARG A 123 2.51 -13.18 8.44
N LEU A 124 1.48 -13.38 9.24
CA LEU A 124 1.01 -12.38 10.19
C LEU A 124 2.04 -12.22 11.31
N ILE A 125 2.45 -10.98 11.61
CA ILE A 125 3.45 -10.67 12.64
C ILE A 125 2.92 -9.80 13.78
N ALA A 126 1.84 -9.04 13.54
CA ALA A 126 1.11 -8.35 14.59
C ALA A 126 -0.33 -8.08 14.18
N ALA A 127 -1.25 -8.14 15.13
CA ALA A 127 -2.68 -7.84 14.95
C ALA A 127 -3.31 -7.43 16.28
N THR A 128 -4.62 -7.22 16.31
CA THR A 128 -5.37 -6.92 17.55
C THR A 128 -4.78 -5.69 18.25
N CYS A 129 -4.72 -4.59 17.51
CA CYS A 129 -4.23 -3.32 18.03
C CYS A 129 -5.34 -2.60 18.81
N ALA A 130 -4.97 -1.83 19.83
CA ALA A 130 -5.92 -1.26 20.78
C ALA A 130 -6.26 0.23 20.51
N GLY A 131 -5.48 0.91 19.68
CA GLY A 131 -5.52 2.37 19.62
C GLY A 131 -4.16 2.98 19.34
N ASP A 132 -4.06 4.04 18.53
CA ASP A 132 -3.15 5.13 18.91
C ASP A 132 -3.97 6.21 19.63
N GLU A 133 -3.32 6.96 20.54
CA GLU A 133 -3.96 8.09 21.23
C GLU A 133 -4.13 9.32 20.31
N ASP A 134 -3.55 9.27 19.10
CA ASP A 134 -3.37 10.41 18.20
C ASP A 134 -4.34 10.44 17.00
N GLY A 135 -5.32 9.55 16.93
CA GLY A 135 -6.40 9.59 15.92
C GLY A 135 -5.98 9.15 14.52
N GLY A 136 -5.02 8.22 14.41
CA GLY A 136 -4.63 7.57 13.16
C GLY A 136 -5.70 6.62 12.59
N PRO A 137 -5.41 5.91 11.48
CA PRO A 137 -6.35 4.95 10.85
C PRO A 137 -6.87 3.95 11.87
N ASP A 138 -8.12 3.45 11.70
CA ASP A 138 -8.81 2.61 12.69
C ASP A 138 -7.86 1.50 13.19
N PRO A 139 -7.32 1.67 14.40
CA PRO A 139 -6.25 0.81 14.88
C PRO A 139 -6.77 -0.61 15.05
N VAL A 140 -8.07 -0.79 15.33
CA VAL A 140 -8.71 -2.09 15.51
C VAL A 140 -8.63 -2.95 14.24
N GLN A 141 -8.49 -2.32 13.07
CA GLN A 141 -8.44 -3.01 11.78
C GLN A 141 -7.02 -3.14 11.21
N THR A 142 -6.02 -2.52 11.82
CA THR A 142 -4.65 -2.59 11.35
C THR A 142 -4.02 -3.97 11.60
N LYS A 143 -3.36 -4.53 10.60
CA LYS A 143 -2.61 -5.80 10.70
C LYS A 143 -1.24 -5.65 10.05
N PHE A 144 -0.26 -6.37 10.59
CA PHE A 144 1.11 -6.37 10.11
C PHE A 144 1.52 -7.75 9.60
N TYR A 145 2.18 -7.79 8.45
CA TYR A 145 2.66 -9.00 7.81
C TYR A 145 4.15 -8.93 7.50
N ALA A 146 4.78 -10.10 7.38
CA ALA A 146 6.10 -10.29 6.78
C ALA A 146 5.97 -11.20 5.56
N ILE A 147 6.68 -10.86 4.50
CA ILE A 147 6.67 -11.57 3.22
C ILE A 147 8.11 -11.74 2.77
N ASP A 148 8.49 -12.97 2.47
CA ASP A 148 9.82 -13.30 1.96
C ASP A 148 9.85 -13.18 0.43
N PHE A 149 10.80 -12.41 -0.07
CA PHE A 149 11.13 -12.30 -1.50
C PHE A 149 12.54 -12.85 -1.73
N GLU A 150 12.85 -13.23 -2.96
CA GLU A 150 14.21 -13.66 -3.32
C GLU A 150 15.25 -12.57 -3.04
N ALA A 151 14.87 -11.30 -3.22
CA ALA A 151 15.74 -10.14 -3.04
C ALA A 151 15.92 -9.72 -1.57
N GLY A 152 15.03 -10.14 -0.66
CA GLY A 152 14.99 -9.70 0.74
C GLY A 152 13.62 -9.93 1.39
N GLN A 153 13.41 -9.42 2.59
CA GLN A 153 12.13 -9.52 3.29
C GLN A 153 11.40 -8.17 3.25
N ALA A 154 10.10 -8.19 2.94
CA ALA A 154 9.22 -7.04 3.05
C ALA A 154 8.35 -7.17 4.31
N PHE A 155 8.06 -6.03 4.91
CA PHE A 155 7.05 -5.92 5.96
C PHE A 155 5.90 -5.08 5.44
N VAL A 156 4.67 -5.42 5.84
CA VAL A 156 3.45 -4.77 5.35
C VAL A 156 2.61 -4.33 6.54
N GLU A 157 2.29 -3.05 6.61
CA GLU A 157 1.17 -2.53 7.39
C GLU A 157 -0.06 -2.50 6.48
N ALA A 158 -1.15 -3.13 6.89
CA ALA A 158 -2.41 -3.13 6.14
C ALA A 158 -3.55 -2.64 7.03
N TYR A 159 -4.34 -1.70 6.52
CA TYR A 159 -5.46 -1.11 7.27
C TYR A 159 -6.57 -0.66 6.34
N LEU A 160 -7.77 -0.52 6.90
CA LEU A 160 -8.89 0.16 6.25
C LEU A 160 -8.86 1.64 6.62
N ASP A 161 -9.08 2.48 5.62
CA ASP A 161 -9.42 3.89 5.78
C ASP A 161 -10.93 3.97 5.51
N ASP A 162 -11.70 4.28 6.55
CA ASP A 162 -13.15 4.16 6.59
C ASP A 162 -13.89 5.22 5.73
N GLY A 163 -13.14 6.11 5.07
CA GLY A 163 -13.71 7.09 4.14
C GLY A 163 -14.59 8.14 4.83
N THR A 164 -14.44 8.34 6.14
CA THR A 164 -15.17 9.35 6.92
C THR A 164 -14.99 10.77 6.38
N GLU A 165 -13.89 11.06 5.67
CA GLU A 165 -13.69 12.34 4.97
C GLU A 165 -14.41 12.44 3.61
N THR A 166 -14.75 11.33 2.94
CA THR A 166 -15.20 11.32 1.53
C THR A 166 -16.56 10.67 1.27
N ARG A 167 -17.27 10.15 2.29
CA ARG A 167 -18.54 9.41 2.16
C ARG A 167 -18.49 8.25 1.14
N GLY A 168 -17.30 7.72 0.87
CA GLY A 168 -17.08 6.58 -0.03
C GLY A 168 -17.14 5.25 0.70
N PRO A 169 -17.06 4.10 -0.02
CA PRO A 169 -17.11 2.75 0.54
C PRO A 169 -15.87 2.35 1.38
N GLY A 170 -15.04 3.32 1.78
CA GLY A 170 -13.73 3.11 2.38
C GLY A 170 -12.69 2.61 1.38
N SER A 171 -11.45 2.47 1.84
CA SER A 171 -10.32 2.01 1.04
C SER A 171 -9.41 1.10 1.84
N THR A 172 -8.64 0.26 1.15
CA THR A 172 -7.62 -0.59 1.79
C THR A 172 -6.25 -0.07 1.44
N THR A 173 -5.42 0.19 2.44
CA THR A 173 -4.04 0.63 2.23
C THR A 173 -3.06 -0.45 2.67
N PHE A 174 -2.05 -0.70 1.83
CA PHE A 174 -0.90 -1.54 2.15
C PHE A 174 0.37 -0.69 2.09
N VAL A 175 1.11 -0.61 3.19
CA VAL A 175 2.40 0.09 3.26
C VAL A 175 3.52 -0.93 3.42
N PHE A 176 4.37 -1.02 2.40
CA PHE A 176 5.52 -1.92 2.34
C PHE A 176 6.78 -1.20 2.82
N THR A 177 7.54 -1.84 3.72
CA THR A 177 8.82 -1.36 4.22
C THR A 177 9.87 -2.49 4.22
N LYS A 178 11.16 -2.11 4.20
CA LYS A 178 12.27 -3.09 4.32
C LYS A 178 12.53 -3.51 5.76
N ALA A 179 12.30 -2.60 6.70
CA ALA A 179 12.49 -2.85 8.12
C ALA A 179 11.15 -3.13 8.77
N LYS A 180 11.16 -4.04 9.75
CA LYS A 180 9.98 -4.32 10.57
C LYS A 180 9.52 -3.02 11.23
N PRO A 181 8.25 -2.60 11.07
CA PRO A 181 7.75 -1.32 11.58
C PRO A 181 7.48 -1.37 13.09
N GLN A 182 8.52 -1.69 13.88
CA GLN A 182 8.40 -1.95 15.32
C GLN A 182 7.84 -0.75 16.08
N LYS A 183 8.24 0.48 15.71
CA LYS A 183 7.72 1.71 16.32
C LYS A 183 6.20 1.84 16.10
N ARG A 184 5.71 1.52 14.89
CA ARG A 184 4.29 1.59 14.55
C ARG A 184 3.47 0.51 15.26
N ILE A 185 3.98 -0.72 15.27
CA ILE A 185 3.38 -1.84 16.02
C ILE A 185 3.22 -1.49 17.51
N GLN A 186 4.24 -0.86 18.11
CA GLN A 186 4.20 -0.43 19.51
C GLN A 186 3.25 0.75 19.73
N ALA A 187 3.28 1.76 18.86
CA ALA A 187 2.42 2.94 18.97
C ALA A 187 0.93 2.57 18.93
N LEU A 188 0.56 1.61 18.07
CA LEU A 188 -0.81 1.09 17.96
C LEU A 188 -1.15 0.03 19.02
N GLN A 189 -0.19 -0.31 19.89
CA GLN A 189 -0.31 -1.34 20.92
C GLN A 189 -0.75 -2.71 20.37
N CYS A 190 -0.22 -3.08 19.20
CA CYS A 190 -0.58 -4.34 18.56
C CYS A 190 0.03 -5.54 19.29
N LYS A 191 -0.72 -6.64 19.33
CA LYS A 191 -0.22 -7.93 19.81
C LYS A 191 0.64 -8.59 18.73
N GLU A 192 1.94 -8.72 19.02
CA GLU A 192 2.85 -9.47 18.16
C GLU A 192 2.53 -10.96 18.16
N VAL A 193 2.63 -11.57 16.98
CA VAL A 193 2.52 -13.01 16.76
C VAL A 193 3.94 -13.55 16.62
N LYS A 194 4.28 -14.54 17.45
CA LYS A 194 5.59 -15.21 17.42
C LYS A 194 5.65 -16.24 16.29
#